data_AF-A0AAW2TKJ1-F1
#
_entry.id   AF-A0AAW2TKJ1-F1
#
_cell.length_a   1.000
_cell.length_b   1.000
_cell.length_c   1.000
_cell.angle_alpha   90.00
_cell.angle_beta   90.00
_cell.angle_gamma   90.00
#
_symmetry.space_group_name_H-M   'P 1'
#
loop_
_entity.id
_entity.type
_entity.pdbx_description
1 polymer ?
#
loop_
_entity_poly.entity_id
_entity_poly.type
_entity_poly.pdbx_seq_one_letter_code
_entity_poly.pdbx_strand_id
1 'polypeptide(L)'
;MAVTLSGTLPDLSKLEPLDGTNFKRWSQKLLIFFEQLDVDYVLFTDPPEIPHQPKDASTAIVTASQTETNRLNDELKAKYERDNKTVSGYLLNHMTNTLFDLFVNQKSAKEIWSTLETRYGGDDAGKKKYVVGK
;
A
#
# COMPACT_ATOMS: atom_id res chain seq x y z
N MET A 1 -5.43 -12.02 -17.12
CA MET A 1 -4.25 -12.89 -17.37
C MET A 1 -3.18 -12.43 -16.40
N ALA A 2 -2.92 -13.19 -15.34
CA ALA A 2 -1.85 -12.86 -14.40
C ALA A 2 -0.52 -13.28 -15.03
N VAL A 3 0.36 -12.32 -15.29
CA VAL A 3 1.72 -12.60 -15.75
C VAL A 3 2.49 -13.09 -14.53
N THR A 4 2.70 -14.39 -14.41
CA THR A 4 3.61 -14.94 -13.41
C THR A 4 5.03 -14.51 -13.77
N LEU A 5 5.54 -13.47 -13.09
CA LEU A 5 6.95 -13.10 -13.09
C LEU A 5 7.74 -14.26 -12.46
N SER A 6 8.15 -15.22 -13.29
CA SER A 6 9.17 -16.23 -12.96
C SER A 6 10.54 -15.56 -12.91
N GLY A 7 10.74 -14.71 -11.90
CA GLY A 7 11.97 -13.99 -11.65
C GLY A 7 12.09 -13.76 -10.16
N THR A 8 13.25 -14.11 -9.59
CA THR A 8 13.65 -13.89 -8.19
C THR A 8 13.06 -12.58 -7.63
N LEU A 9 12.46 -12.64 -6.43
CA LEU A 9 11.95 -11.48 -5.71
C LEU A 9 12.98 -10.33 -5.75
N PRO A 10 12.59 -9.07 -6.04
CA PRO A 10 13.47 -7.92 -5.98
C PRO A 10 14.21 -7.90 -4.66
N ASP A 11 15.53 -7.90 -4.74
CA ASP A 11 16.38 -7.75 -3.56
C ASP A 11 16.28 -6.32 -3.04
N LEU A 12 15.39 -6.12 -2.06
CA LEU A 12 15.20 -4.84 -1.39
C LEU A 12 16.35 -4.48 -0.43
N SER A 13 17.28 -5.40 -0.12
CA SER A 13 18.42 -5.08 0.75
C SER A 13 19.34 -4.01 0.15
N LYS A 14 19.29 -3.83 -1.17
CA LYS A 14 20.03 -2.82 -1.93
C LYS A 14 19.16 -1.63 -2.34
N LEU A 15 17.93 -1.52 -1.83
CA LEU A 15 17.09 -0.37 -2.07
C LEU A 15 17.60 0.81 -1.24
N GLU A 16 18.08 1.85 -1.91
CA GLU A 16 18.43 3.12 -1.27
C GLU A 16 17.20 3.70 -0.57
N PRO A 17 17.29 4.10 0.71
CA PRO A 17 16.16 4.69 1.41
C PRO A 17 15.69 5.99 0.75
N LEU A 18 14.38 6.25 0.78
CA LEU A 18 13.84 7.53 0.32
C LEU A 18 14.32 8.65 1.24
N ASP A 19 15.02 9.63 0.68
CA ASP A 19 15.51 10.84 1.36
C ASP A 19 14.80 12.12 0.89
N GLY A 20 13.79 11.97 0.01
CA GLY A 20 13.09 13.04 -0.66
C GLY A 20 13.52 13.26 -2.11
N THR A 21 14.55 12.54 -2.57
CA THR A 21 14.95 12.47 -3.99
C THR A 21 14.74 11.07 -4.56
N ASN A 22 14.80 10.89 -5.88
CA ASN A 22 14.68 9.58 -6.55
C ASN A 22 13.39 8.82 -6.26
N PHE A 23 12.31 9.52 -5.89
CA PHE A 23 11.03 8.90 -5.53
C PHE A 23 10.54 7.97 -6.63
N LYS A 24 10.69 8.32 -7.92
CA LYS A 24 10.23 7.47 -9.03
C LYS A 24 10.92 6.11 -9.04
N ARG A 25 12.22 6.06 -8.76
CA ARG A 25 12.97 4.79 -8.73
C ARG A 25 12.60 3.98 -7.49
N TRP A 26 12.52 4.65 -6.35
CA TRP A 26 12.18 4.02 -5.07
C TRP A 26 10.77 3.42 -5.09
N SER A 27 9.78 4.20 -5.54
CA SER A 27 8.38 3.82 -5.60
C SER A 27 8.14 2.64 -6.54
N GLN A 28 8.75 2.66 -7.74
CA GLN A 28 8.62 1.57 -8.70
C GLN A 28 9.22 0.25 -8.20
N LYS A 29 10.36 0.28 -7.50
CA LYS A 29 10.95 -0.94 -6.92
C LYS A 29 10.05 -1.55 -5.85
N LEU A 30 9.43 -0.73 -4.99
CA LEU A 30 8.48 -1.21 -4.00
C LEU A 30 7.18 -1.71 -4.61
N LEU A 31 6.65 -1.05 -5.65
CA LEU A 31 5.45 -1.51 -6.36
C LEU A 31 5.64 -2.90 -6.97
N ILE A 32 6.75 -3.12 -7.69
CA ILE A 32 7.07 -4.43 -8.27
C ILE A 32 7.17 -5.50 -7.16
N PHE A 33 7.76 -5.15 -6.02
CA PHE A 33 7.86 -6.05 -4.88
C PHE A 33 6.48 -6.37 -4.27
N PHE A 34 5.61 -5.38 -4.09
CA PHE A 34 4.26 -5.60 -3.55
C PHE A 34 3.34 -6.35 -4.51
N GLU A 35 3.47 -6.14 -5.82
CA GLU A 35 2.73 -6.88 -6.86
C GLU A 35 3.07 -8.37 -6.80
N GLN A 36 4.36 -8.71 -6.61
CA GLN A 36 4.77 -10.10 -6.44
C GLN A 36 4.28 -10.76 -5.15
N LEU A 37 4.04 -9.96 -4.11
CA LEU A 37 3.44 -10.40 -2.85
C LEU A 37 1.90 -10.40 -2.89
N ASP A 38 1.28 -9.91 -3.96
CA ASP A 38 -0.18 -9.73 -4.10
C ASP A 38 -0.78 -8.85 -2.99
N VAL A 39 -0.07 -7.77 -2.62
CA VAL A 39 -0.46 -6.81 -1.57
C VAL A 39 -0.46 -5.35 -2.03
N ASP A 40 -0.12 -5.08 -3.29
CA ASP A 40 -0.08 -3.72 -3.85
C ASP A 40 -1.46 -3.04 -3.83
N TYR A 41 -2.53 -3.83 -3.90
CA TYR A 41 -3.92 -3.35 -3.83
C TYR A 41 -4.20 -2.47 -2.60
N VAL A 42 -3.49 -2.68 -1.48
CA VAL A 42 -3.62 -1.88 -0.25
C VAL A 42 -3.30 -0.41 -0.50
N LEU A 43 -2.36 -0.11 -1.41
CA LEU A 43 -1.94 1.26 -1.70
C LEU A 43 -3.04 2.07 -2.39
N PHE A 44 -3.96 1.40 -3.07
CA PHE A 44 -4.95 2.03 -3.96
C PHE A 44 -6.39 1.84 -3.48
N THR A 45 -6.64 0.87 -2.61
CA THR A 45 -7.97 0.49 -2.15
C THR A 45 -8.23 0.96 -0.72
N ASP A 46 -9.41 1.48 -0.46
CA ASP A 46 -9.86 1.77 0.89
C ASP A 46 -10.08 0.48 1.71
N PRO A 47 -10.01 0.55 3.05
CA PRO A 47 -10.37 -0.58 3.89
C PRO A 47 -11.78 -1.09 3.53
N PRO A 48 -12.03 -2.41 3.58
CA PRO A 48 -13.34 -2.96 3.26
C PRO A 48 -14.43 -2.30 4.10
N GLU A 49 -15.36 -1.58 3.46
CA GLU A 49 -16.53 -1.03 4.14
C GLU A 49 -17.50 -2.17 4.47
N ILE A 50 -17.98 -2.18 5.72
CA ILE A 50 -19.02 -3.11 6.14
C ILE A 50 -20.31 -2.67 5.43
N PRO A 51 -21.01 -3.52 4.67
CA PRO A 51 -22.37 -3.22 4.27
C PRO A 51 -23.20 -3.06 5.55
N HIS A 52 -23.57 -1.83 5.87
CA HIS A 52 -24.51 -1.56 6.95
C HIS A 52 -25.83 -2.24 6.59
N GLN A 53 -26.10 -3.37 7.25
CA GLN A 53 -27.39 -4.03 7.15
C GLN A 53 -28.48 -2.99 7.46
N PRO A 54 -29.52 -2.81 6.61
CA PRO A 54 -30.61 -1.90 6.90
C PRO A 54 -31.21 -2.31 8.25
N LYS A 55 -31.14 -1.41 9.23
CA LYS A 55 -31.71 -1.59 10.57
C LYS A 55 -33.24 -1.44 10.54
N ASP A 56 -33.94 -2.02 9.58
CA ASP A 56 -35.41 -1.99 9.54
C ASP A 56 -35.95 -3.23 8.84
N ALA A 57 -36.04 -4.35 9.56
CA ALA A 57 -37.13 -5.32 9.44
C ALA A 57 -36.95 -6.44 10.47
N SER A 58 -37.83 -6.43 11.46
CA SER A 58 -38.07 -7.54 12.37
C SER A 58 -38.62 -8.73 11.58
N THR A 59 -37.81 -9.76 11.31
CA THR A 59 -38.30 -11.13 11.12
C THR A 59 -37.18 -12.12 11.39
N ALA A 60 -37.34 -12.90 12.45
CA ALA A 60 -36.45 -14.00 12.81
C ALA A 60 -36.57 -15.13 11.77
N ILE A 61 -35.74 -15.10 10.72
CA ILE A 61 -35.32 -16.28 9.96
C ILE A 61 -33.86 -16.04 9.56
N VAL A 62 -32.92 -16.38 10.44
CA VAL A 62 -31.49 -16.25 10.16
C VAL A 62 -31.08 -17.45 9.31
N THR A 63 -31.16 -17.30 7.99
CA THR A 63 -30.67 -18.28 7.03
C THR A 63 -29.15 -18.35 7.10
N ALA A 64 -28.57 -19.55 7.01
CA ALA A 64 -27.12 -19.82 7.07
C ALA A 64 -26.24 -18.86 6.24
N SER A 65 -26.79 -18.30 5.16
CA SER A 65 -26.18 -17.31 4.28
C SER A 65 -25.78 -15.99 4.94
N GLN A 66 -26.47 -15.53 6.00
CA GLN A 66 -26.13 -14.27 6.68
C GLN A 66 -24.89 -14.42 7.56
N THR A 67 -24.78 -15.56 8.26
CA THR A 67 -23.62 -15.90 9.09
C THR A 67 -22.36 -16.10 8.24
N GLU A 68 -22.51 -16.74 7.08
CA GLU A 68 -21.42 -16.94 6.12
C GLU A 68 -20.93 -15.61 5.54
N THR A 69 -21.85 -14.69 5.20
CA THR A 69 -21.52 -13.35 4.71
C THR A 69 -20.74 -12.53 5.75
N ASN A 70 -21.14 -12.58 7.02
CA ASN A 70 -20.44 -11.87 8.09
C ASN A 70 -19.02 -12.42 8.30
N ARG A 71 -18.85 -13.75 8.25
CA ARG A 71 -17.53 -14.40 8.38
C ARG A 71 -16.60 -14.03 7.23
N LEU A 72 -17.10 -14.04 5.99
CA LEU A 72 -16.32 -13.62 4.82
C LEU A 72 -15.88 -12.16 4.92
N ASN A 73 -16.74 -11.27 5.43
CA ASN A 73 -16.38 -9.87 5.67
C ASN A 73 -15.29 -9.73 6.76
N ASP A 74 -15.39 -10.48 7.85
CA ASP A 74 -14.38 -10.48 8.91
C ASP A 74 -13.02 -11.00 8.39
N GLU A 75 -13.03 -12.04 7.55
CA GLU A 75 -11.84 -12.61 6.92
C GLU A 75 -11.18 -11.63 5.95
N LEU A 76 -11.98 -10.94 5.11
CA LEU A 76 -11.51 -9.90 4.20
C LEU A 76 -10.88 -8.73 4.96
N LYS A 77 -11.51 -8.29 6.05
CA LYS A 77 -10.98 -7.23 6.91
C LYS A 77 -9.67 -7.64 7.57
N ALA A 78 -9.62 -8.85 8.14
CA ALA A 78 -8.42 -9.38 8.76
C ALA A 78 -7.27 -9.55 7.76
N LYS A 79 -7.57 -9.95 6.50
CA LYS A 79 -6.58 -9.98 5.41
C LYS A 79 -6.08 -8.57 5.10
N TYR A 80 -6.98 -7.63 4.85
CA TYR A 80 -6.61 -6.23 4.56
C TYR A 80 -5.74 -5.63 5.68
N GLU A 81 -6.09 -5.84 6.95
CA GLU A 81 -5.30 -5.32 8.07
C GLU A 81 -3.89 -5.92 8.14
N ARG A 82 -3.72 -7.21 7.84
CA ARG A 82 -2.40 -7.87 7.78
C ARG A 82 -1.56 -7.33 6.63
N ASP A 83 -2.16 -7.22 5.46
CA ASP A 83 -1.47 -6.77 4.25
C ASP A 83 -1.12 -5.27 4.38
N ASN A 84 -2.03 -4.46 4.94
CA ASN A 84 -1.78 -3.06 5.27
C ASN A 84 -0.59 -2.88 6.21
N LYS A 85 -0.51 -3.65 7.30
CA LYS A 85 0.63 -3.61 8.23
C LYS A 85 1.94 -3.99 7.53
N THR A 86 1.88 -4.97 6.62
CA THR A 86 3.04 -5.43 5.85
C THR A 86 3.54 -4.32 4.94
N VAL A 87 2.66 -3.76 4.11
CA VAL A 87 2.98 -2.68 3.17
C VAL A 87 3.45 -1.43 3.90
N SER A 88 2.75 -0.99 4.96
CA SER A 88 3.18 0.17 5.76
C SER A 88 4.55 -0.06 6.39
N GLY A 89 4.82 -1.28 6.88
CA GLY A 89 6.11 -1.66 7.43
C GLY A 89 7.24 -1.53 6.40
N TYR A 90 7.05 -2.02 5.17
CA TYR A 90 8.05 -1.86 4.11
C TYR A 90 8.27 -0.40 3.71
N LEU A 91 7.20 0.40 3.58
CA LEU A 91 7.32 1.82 3.29
C LEU A 91 8.19 2.52 4.35
N LEU A 92 7.90 2.29 5.63
CA LEU A 92 8.62 2.88 6.76
C LEU A 92 10.08 2.41 6.85
N ASN A 93 10.37 1.14 6.63
CA ASN A 93 11.74 0.61 6.70
C ASN A 93 12.64 1.10 5.56
N HIS A 94 12.06 1.50 4.42
CA HIS A 94 12.80 1.95 3.25
C HIS A 94 12.78 3.47 3.06
N MET A 95 12.50 4.24 4.10
CA MET A 95 12.69 5.70 4.10
C MET A 95 13.72 6.13 5.15
N THR A 96 14.24 7.34 5.03
CA THR A 96 15.14 7.92 6.03
C THR A 96 14.45 8.09 7.40
N ASN A 97 15.23 8.12 8.49
CA ASN A 97 14.69 8.31 9.85
C ASN A 97 13.81 9.56 9.97
N THR A 98 14.18 10.66 9.31
CA THR A 98 13.38 11.89 9.31
C THR A 98 11.99 11.67 8.70
N LEU A 99 11.87 10.89 7.62
CA LEU A 99 10.57 10.54 7.05
C LEU A 99 9.85 9.50 7.90
N PHE A 100 10.57 8.53 8.45
CA PHE A 100 10.01 7.54 9.37
C PHE A 100 9.29 8.23 10.53
N ASP A 101 9.93 9.18 11.19
CA ASP A 101 9.36 9.92 12.33
C ASP A 101 8.09 10.70 11.95
N LEU A 102 8.00 11.17 10.70
CA LEU A 102 6.81 11.86 10.18
C LEU A 102 5.64 10.91 9.91
N PHE A 103 5.94 9.67 9.51
CA PHE A 103 4.93 8.72 9.02
C PHE A 103 4.61 7.59 10.00
N VAL A 104 5.41 7.37 11.06
CA VAL A 104 5.25 6.24 11.99
C VAL A 104 3.87 6.17 12.67
N ASN A 105 3.21 7.33 12.85
CA ASN A 105 1.88 7.40 13.45
C ASN A 105 0.74 7.16 12.44
N GLN A 106 1.03 7.12 11.13
CA GLN A 106 0.04 6.80 10.10
C GLN A 106 -0.15 5.29 10.02
N LYS A 107 -1.39 4.84 10.20
CA LYS A 107 -1.74 3.42 10.20
C LYS A 107 -2.03 2.88 8.80
N SER A 108 -2.38 3.76 7.86
CA SER A 108 -2.78 3.39 6.50
C SER A 108 -1.59 3.49 5.55
N ALA A 109 -1.24 2.38 4.91
CA ALA A 109 -0.21 2.37 3.89
C ALA A 109 -0.61 3.26 2.69
N LYS A 110 -1.90 3.32 2.36
CA LYS A 110 -2.47 4.21 1.34
C LYS A 110 -2.23 5.69 1.67
N GLU A 111 -2.42 6.10 2.92
CA GLU A 111 -2.19 7.49 3.34
C GLU A 111 -0.71 7.87 3.24
N ILE A 112 0.18 6.98 3.71
CA ILE A 112 1.63 7.17 3.60
C ILE A 112 2.00 7.32 2.13
N TRP A 113 1.57 6.37 1.29
CA TRP A 113 1.86 6.36 -0.14
C TRP A 113 1.38 7.61 -0.87
N SER A 114 0.11 7.97 -0.69
CA SER A 114 -0.49 9.15 -1.32
C SER A 114 0.21 10.45 -0.92
N THR A 115 0.61 10.56 0.35
CA THR A 115 1.36 11.73 0.84
C THR A 115 2.74 11.80 0.19
N LEU A 116 3.45 10.68 0.09
CA LEU A 116 4.76 10.61 -0.57
C LEU A 116 4.67 10.94 -2.06
N GLU A 117 3.68 10.38 -2.76
CA GLU A 117 3.44 10.67 -4.18
C GLU A 117 3.12 12.14 -4.42
N THR A 118 2.27 12.74 -3.58
CA THR A 118 1.93 14.18 -3.68
C THR A 118 3.16 15.06 -3.45
N ARG A 119 4.01 14.70 -2.49
CA ARG A 119 5.17 15.52 -2.10
C ARG A 119 6.37 15.36 -3.04
N TYR A 120 6.64 14.14 -3.50
CA TYR A 120 7.88 13.78 -4.20
C TYR A 120 7.66 13.24 -5.63
N GLY A 121 6.44 12.88 -6.00
CA GLY A 121 6.11 12.35 -7.33
C GLY A 121 6.37 13.32 -8.48
N GLY A 122 6.15 14.62 -8.25
CA GLY A 122 6.41 15.67 -9.23
C GLY A 122 7.84 16.23 -9.22
N ASP A 123 8.54 16.18 -8.09
CA ASP A 123 9.84 16.87 -7.92
C ASP A 123 11.00 16.12 -8.62
N ASP A 124 10.86 14.80 -8.85
CA ASP A 124 11.87 13.96 -9.51
C ASP A 124 12.00 14.26 -11.03
N ALA A 125 11.03 14.96 -11.62
CA ALA A 125 11.06 15.38 -13.03
C ALA A 125 11.69 16.78 -13.24
N GLY A 126 11.93 17.56 -12.18
CA GLY A 126 12.06 19.02 -12.31
C GLY A 126 13.44 19.67 -12.22
N LYS A 127 14.51 18.99 -11.81
CA LYS A 127 15.79 19.68 -11.49
C LYS A 127 17.08 19.09 -12.06
N LYS A 128 17.01 18.25 -13.10
CA LYS A 128 18.20 17.94 -13.91
C LYS A 128 18.30 18.93 -15.07
N LYS A 129 18.68 20.17 -14.74
CA LYS A 129 19.33 21.06 -15.71
C LYS A 129 20.66 20.42 -16.09
N TYR A 130 20.65 19.60 -17.14
CA TYR A 130 21.88 19.16 -17.79
C TYR A 130 22.58 20.40 -18.32
N VAL A 131 23.56 20.91 -17.57
CA VAL A 131 24.57 21.80 -18.15
C VAL A 131 25.51 20.90 -18.92
N VAL A 132 25.24 20.74 -20.21
CA VAL A 132 26.24 20.23 -21.16
C VAL A 132 27.18 21.40 -21.41
N GLY A 133 28.31 21.41 -20.70
CA GLY A 133 29.45 22.26 -21.01
C GLY A 133 30.10 21.76 -22.30
N LYS A 134 30.32 22.71 -23.22
CA LYS A 134 30.88 22.52 -24.56
C LYS A 134 32.39 22.27 -24.52
#